data_AF-A0ABC8S7U9-F1
#
_entry.id   AF-A0ABC8S7U9-F1
#
_cell.length_a   1.000
_cell.length_b   1.000
_cell.length_c   1.000
_cell.angle_alpha   90.00
_cell.angle_beta   90.00
_cell.angle_gamma   90.00
#
_symmetry.space_group_name_H-M   'P 1'
#
loop_
_entity.id
_entity.type
_entity.pdbx_description
1 polymer ?
#
loop_
_entity_poly.entity_id
_entity_poly.type
_entity_poly.pdbx_seq_one_letter_code
_entity_poly.pdbx_strand_id
1 'polypeptide(L)'
;IIRLHKGKEHVEAEFAIRDYRPDWDLKVNEPVAGNYYPACQFSELFGDYCVMILEVFAEALNETVCIRNKCTGLTIQGKYYYRIDPLGEGAKWRRSFGQEIYSPFLLAFVVQDEDNWMIIDYLLQDEDNWMSSHVPTFSGIDVSYSLPDNIAIITLQELDDRKVLLRLAHLYEVVISFFLYSRI
;
A
#
# COMPACT_ATOMS: atom_id res chain seq x y z
N ILE A 1 9.74 9.81 -7.81
CA ILE A 1 8.94 10.18 -6.63
C ILE A 1 7.50 10.33 -7.07
N ILE A 2 6.54 9.75 -6.37
CA ILE A 2 5.13 9.89 -6.74
C ILE A 2 4.56 11.08 -5.96
N ARG A 3 4.05 12.11 -6.65
CA ARG A 3 3.38 13.26 -6.00
C ARG A 3 1.88 13.24 -6.28
N LEU A 4 1.10 13.55 -5.26
CA LEU A 4 -0.33 13.83 -5.37
C LEU A 4 -0.52 15.34 -5.54
N HIS A 5 -1.04 15.76 -6.69
CA HIS A 5 -1.36 17.16 -6.95
C HIS A 5 -2.82 17.44 -6.60
N LYS A 6 -3.06 18.47 -5.78
CA LYS A 6 -4.42 18.94 -5.50
C LYS A 6 -5.06 19.44 -6.82
N GLY A 7 -6.07 18.72 -7.31
CA GLY A 7 -6.78 19.06 -8.55
C GLY A 7 -6.38 18.23 -9.79
N LYS A 8 -5.47 17.27 -9.66
CA LYS A 8 -5.27 16.24 -10.69
C LYS A 8 -5.96 14.94 -10.27
N GLU A 9 -6.69 14.30 -11.21
CA GLU A 9 -7.35 13.01 -10.99
C GLU A 9 -6.38 11.80 -11.03
N HIS A 10 -5.09 12.04 -11.34
CA HIS A 10 -4.10 10.98 -11.57
C HIS A 10 -2.84 11.15 -10.70
N VAL A 11 -2.30 10.00 -10.31
CA VAL A 11 -1.08 9.86 -9.50
C VAL A 11 0.12 9.66 -10.42
N GLU A 12 0.95 10.69 -10.56
CA GLU A 12 2.04 10.75 -11.56
C GLU A 12 3.42 10.50 -10.91
N ALA A 13 4.29 9.78 -11.62
CA ALA A 13 5.69 9.65 -11.24
C ALA A 13 6.50 10.87 -11.70
N GLU A 14 7.05 11.61 -10.75
CA GLU A 14 7.93 12.74 -11.01
C GLU A 14 9.42 12.36 -10.88
N PHE A 15 10.22 12.94 -11.77
CA PHE A 15 11.67 12.87 -11.72
C PHE A 15 12.20 13.98 -10.81
N ALA A 16 13.02 13.61 -9.83
CA ALA A 16 13.77 14.57 -9.02
C ALA A 16 15.23 14.54 -9.43
N ILE A 17 15.83 15.73 -9.52
CA ILE A 17 17.26 15.92 -9.74
C ILE A 17 17.79 16.61 -8.48
N ARG A 18 18.89 16.08 -7.94
CA ARG A 18 19.56 16.63 -6.75
C ARG A 18 19.97 18.09 -7.02
N ASP A 19 19.70 18.97 -6.07
CA ASP A 19 20.09 20.39 -6.10
C ASP A 19 19.57 21.17 -7.32
N TYR A 20 18.45 20.73 -7.90
CA TYR A 20 17.83 21.35 -9.07
C TYR A 20 16.34 21.65 -8.85
N ARG A 21 15.85 22.74 -9.45
CA ARG A 21 14.43 23.11 -9.51
C ARG A 21 14.08 23.54 -10.94
N PRO A 22 12.92 23.13 -11.49
CA PRO A 22 12.52 23.49 -12.84
C PRO A 22 12.07 24.95 -12.97
N ASP A 23 11.49 25.51 -11.90
CA ASP A 23 10.79 26.80 -11.96
C ASP A 23 11.69 28.00 -11.60
N TRP A 24 12.83 27.78 -10.94
CA TRP A 24 13.75 28.85 -10.54
C TRP A 24 15.20 28.35 -10.38
N ASP A 25 16.15 29.29 -10.43
CA ASP A 25 17.56 29.03 -10.18
C ASP A 25 17.83 28.82 -8.67
N LEU A 26 18.15 27.60 -8.27
CA LEU A 26 18.27 27.21 -6.86
C LEU A 26 19.65 27.59 -6.30
N LYS A 27 19.67 28.36 -5.22
CA LYS A 27 20.85 28.52 -4.36
C LYS A 27 20.82 27.48 -3.25
N VAL A 28 21.78 26.56 -3.25
CA VAL A 28 21.85 25.43 -2.30
C VAL A 28 22.34 25.93 -0.95
N ASN A 29 21.43 26.02 0.02
CA ASN A 29 21.76 26.35 1.41
C ASN A 29 21.75 25.10 2.31
N GLU A 30 20.87 24.15 2.01
CA GLU A 30 20.68 22.92 2.78
C GLU A 30 20.84 21.69 1.86
N PRO A 31 22.05 21.12 1.74
CA PRO A 31 22.36 20.09 0.75
C PRO A 31 21.65 18.75 1.02
N VAL A 32 21.19 18.52 2.25
CA VAL A 32 20.47 17.30 2.65
C VAL A 32 18.97 17.60 2.75
N ALA A 33 18.57 18.53 3.62
CA ALA A 33 17.17 18.90 3.83
C ALA A 33 16.48 19.39 2.54
N GLY A 34 17.21 20.11 1.67
CA GLY A 34 16.68 20.63 0.40
C GLY A 34 16.41 19.56 -0.66
N ASN A 35 16.82 18.31 -0.46
CA ASN A 35 16.62 17.19 -1.39
C ASN A 35 15.64 16.14 -0.87
N TYR A 36 14.90 16.44 0.19
CA TYR A 36 13.82 15.58 0.68
C TYR A 36 12.60 15.62 -0.21
N TYR A 37 12.06 14.44 -0.48
CA TYR A 37 10.80 14.27 -1.18
C TYR A 37 9.92 13.26 -0.44
N PRO A 38 8.63 13.55 -0.25
CA PRO A 38 7.71 12.58 0.34
C PRO A 38 7.57 11.37 -0.59
N ALA A 39 7.71 10.19 -0.03
CA ALA A 39 7.44 8.93 -0.71
C ALA A 39 6.22 8.27 -0.07
N CYS A 40 5.10 8.21 -0.80
CA CYS A 40 3.85 7.62 -0.30
C CYS A 40 3.65 6.15 -0.72
N GLN A 41 4.38 5.67 -1.74
CA GLN A 41 4.21 4.31 -2.24
C GLN A 41 5.55 3.66 -2.62
N PHE A 42 6.26 4.23 -3.60
CA PHE A 42 7.56 3.73 -4.03
C PHE A 42 8.53 4.85 -4.44
N SER A 43 9.82 4.58 -4.26
CA SER A 43 10.93 5.29 -4.88
C SER A 43 11.69 4.31 -5.79
N GLU A 44 12.20 4.82 -6.90
CA GLU A 44 13.09 4.09 -7.81
C GLU A 44 14.37 4.91 -7.90
N LEU A 45 15.49 4.28 -7.58
CA LEU A 45 16.81 4.90 -7.58
C LEU A 45 17.68 4.18 -8.59
N PHE A 46 18.24 4.95 -9.52
CA PHE A 46 19.38 4.52 -10.33
C PHE A 46 20.66 4.94 -9.59
N GLY A 47 20.97 4.29 -8.46
CA GLY A 47 22.13 4.61 -7.61
C GLY A 47 21.84 5.45 -6.35
N ASP A 48 22.80 5.47 -5.43
CA ASP A 48 22.63 5.30 -3.97
C ASP A 48 22.03 6.43 -3.07
N TYR A 49 21.48 5.93 -1.94
CA TYR A 49 21.14 6.49 -0.62
C TYR A 49 19.89 7.38 -0.44
N CYS A 50 19.08 7.03 0.58
CA CYS A 50 17.96 7.81 1.09
C CYS A 50 18.23 8.13 2.57
N VAL A 51 18.30 9.41 2.94
CA VAL A 51 18.38 9.85 4.35
C VAL A 51 16.95 10.27 4.76
N MET A 52 16.59 10.33 6.05
CA MET A 52 15.34 10.93 6.59
C MET A 52 15.63 12.10 7.55
N ILE A 53 15.05 13.29 7.33
CA ILE A 53 15.12 14.45 8.23
C ILE A 53 13.70 15.01 8.41
N LEU A 54 13.29 15.19 9.66
CA LEU A 54 12.09 15.92 10.06
C LEU A 54 12.50 17.28 10.64
N GLU A 55 11.81 18.34 10.26
CA GLU A 55 11.88 19.64 10.97
C GLU A 55 10.84 19.72 12.09
N VAL A 56 11.14 20.60 13.03
CA VAL A 56 10.68 20.58 14.43
C VAL A 56 9.44 21.47 14.62
N PHE A 57 8.36 20.90 15.16
CA PHE A 57 7.26 21.66 15.77
C PHE A 57 7.70 22.16 17.15
N ALA A 58 7.04 23.17 17.74
CA ALA A 58 7.44 23.75 19.04
C ALA A 58 7.45 22.75 20.22
N GLU A 59 6.93 21.54 19.99
CA GLU A 59 7.11 20.38 20.85
C GLU A 59 8.02 19.38 20.13
N ALA A 60 9.04 18.87 20.84
CA ALA A 60 9.90 17.84 20.31
C ALA A 60 9.08 16.59 19.97
N LEU A 61 9.30 16.01 18.79
CA LEU A 61 8.71 14.72 18.43
C LEU A 61 9.43 13.58 19.19
N ASN A 62 9.08 13.44 20.47
CA ASN A 62 9.68 12.49 21.41
C ASN A 62 8.62 11.49 21.91
N GLU A 63 7.96 10.83 20.97
CA GLU A 63 6.87 9.89 21.25
C GLU A 63 7.32 8.81 22.26
N THR A 64 6.55 8.63 23.33
CA THR A 64 6.84 7.64 24.37
C THR A 64 5.61 6.77 24.67
N VAL A 65 5.88 5.54 25.13
CA VAL A 65 4.90 4.62 25.66
C VAL A 65 5.20 4.41 27.14
N CYS A 66 4.21 4.62 28.01
CA CYS A 66 4.36 4.51 29.46
C CYS A 66 3.54 3.34 30.02
N ILE A 67 4.18 2.41 30.73
CA ILE A 67 3.51 1.32 31.45
C ILE A 67 3.97 1.35 32.91
N ARG A 68 3.03 1.43 33.86
CA ARG A 68 3.29 1.45 35.32
C ARG A 68 4.40 2.45 35.72
N ASN A 69 4.28 3.71 35.28
CA ASN A 69 5.25 4.81 35.50
C ASN A 69 6.65 4.63 34.89
N LYS A 70 6.87 3.61 34.04
CA LYS A 70 8.08 3.48 33.24
C LYS A 70 7.75 3.88 31.79
N CYS A 71 8.33 4.98 31.33
CA CYS A 71 8.19 5.45 29.96
C CYS A 71 9.42 5.03 29.14
N THR A 72 9.17 4.53 27.93
CA THR A 72 10.19 4.21 26.94
C THR A 72 9.86 4.89 25.62
N GLY A 73 10.84 5.18 24.77
CA GLY A 73 10.60 5.71 23.43
C GLY A 73 9.69 4.79 22.63
N LEU A 74 8.84 5.36 21.78
CA LEU A 74 7.99 4.59 20.88
C LEU A 74 8.86 3.76 19.92
N THR A 75 8.58 2.47 19.83
CA THR A 75 9.23 1.59 18.86
C THR A 75 8.29 1.36 17.70
N ILE A 76 8.73 1.73 16.49
CA ILE A 76 8.00 1.49 15.24
C ILE A 76 8.59 0.25 14.56
N GLN A 77 7.71 -0.66 14.13
CA GLN A 77 8.08 -1.79 13.30
C GLN A 77 7.50 -1.59 11.89
N GLY A 78 8.37 -1.55 10.89
CA GLY A 78 7.99 -1.44 9.48
C GLY A 78 8.60 -2.56 8.64
N LYS A 79 8.05 -2.76 7.44
CA LYS A 79 8.61 -3.64 6.41
C LYS A 79 8.98 -2.81 5.20
N TYR A 80 10.16 -3.06 4.65
CA TYR A 80 10.63 -2.44 3.41
C TYR A 80 10.84 -3.52 2.38
N TYR A 81 10.44 -3.23 1.14
CA TYR A 81 10.56 -4.13 0.02
C TYR A 81 11.43 -3.47 -1.04
N TYR A 82 12.44 -4.19 -1.51
CA TYR A 82 13.31 -3.74 -2.58
C TYR A 82 13.39 -4.85 -3.63
N ARG A 83 13.55 -4.43 -4.89
CA ARG A 83 13.70 -5.33 -6.02
C ARG A 83 14.59 -4.65 -7.06
N ILE A 84 15.38 -5.46 -7.76
CA ILE A 84 16.27 -5.01 -8.82
C ILE A 84 15.74 -5.61 -10.11
N ASP A 85 15.31 -4.75 -11.03
CA ASP A 85 14.75 -5.14 -12.32
C ASP A 85 15.52 -4.47 -13.47
N PRO A 86 15.53 -5.07 -14.67
CA PRO A 86 16.00 -4.38 -15.88
C PRO A 86 15.24 -3.07 -16.13
N LEU A 87 15.88 -2.16 -16.86
CA LEU A 87 15.26 -0.90 -17.27
C LEU A 87 13.93 -1.16 -17.98
N GLY A 88 12.86 -0.54 -17.50
CA GLY A 88 11.50 -0.66 -18.03
C GLY A 88 10.61 -1.68 -17.33
N GLU A 89 11.17 -2.66 -16.60
CA GLU A 89 10.39 -3.71 -15.95
C GLU A 89 9.95 -3.36 -14.52
N GLY A 90 10.70 -2.49 -13.83
CA GLY A 90 10.42 -2.12 -12.43
C GLY A 90 9.06 -1.44 -12.20
N ALA A 91 8.53 -0.75 -13.22
CA ALA A 91 7.22 -0.11 -13.14
C ALA A 91 6.08 -1.12 -12.91
N LYS A 92 6.17 -2.31 -13.53
CA LYS A 92 5.17 -3.37 -13.39
C LYS A 92 5.10 -3.86 -11.95
N TRP A 93 6.25 -4.20 -11.38
CA TRP A 93 6.33 -4.68 -10.01
C TRP A 93 5.84 -3.63 -9.00
N ARG A 94 6.27 -2.36 -9.12
CA ARG A 94 5.82 -1.28 -8.22
C ARG A 94 4.29 -1.12 -8.21
N ARG A 95 3.64 -1.27 -9.36
CA ARG A 95 2.19 -1.07 -9.47
C ARG A 95 1.40 -2.28 -8.99
N SER A 96 1.80 -3.50 -9.35
CA SER A 96 1.11 -4.72 -8.90
C SER A 96 1.36 -4.99 -7.42
N PHE A 97 2.63 -5.07 -7.02
CA PHE A 97 3.02 -5.35 -5.64
C PHE A 97 2.65 -4.20 -4.69
N GLY A 98 2.63 -2.97 -5.21
CA GLY A 98 2.09 -1.82 -4.49
C GLY A 98 0.64 -1.95 -4.08
N GLN A 99 -0.18 -2.53 -4.95
CA GLN A 99 -1.57 -2.81 -4.63
C GLN A 99 -1.71 -3.96 -3.64
N GLU A 100 -0.87 -5.00 -3.74
CA GLU A 100 -0.85 -6.09 -2.76
C GLU A 100 -0.49 -5.60 -1.35
N ILE A 101 0.46 -4.66 -1.22
CA ILE A 101 0.81 -4.04 0.07
C ILE A 101 -0.35 -3.17 0.59
N TYR A 102 -1.03 -2.44 -0.30
CA TYR A 102 -2.14 -1.56 0.09
C TYR A 102 -3.38 -2.35 0.50
N SER A 103 -3.63 -3.51 -0.09
CA SER A 103 -4.80 -4.36 0.13
C SER A 103 -4.38 -5.81 0.44
N PRO A 104 -3.83 -6.07 1.64
CA PRO A 104 -3.46 -7.41 2.06
C PRO A 104 -4.70 -8.27 2.33
N PHE A 105 -4.53 -9.60 2.32
CA PHE A 105 -5.58 -10.51 2.75
C PHE A 105 -5.98 -10.25 4.21
N LEU A 106 -7.29 -10.18 4.45
CA LEU A 106 -7.85 -10.09 5.79
C LEU A 106 -8.08 -11.51 6.33
N LEU A 107 -7.51 -11.79 7.50
CA LEU A 107 -7.68 -13.05 8.19
C LEU A 107 -8.82 -12.91 9.22
N ALA A 108 -9.75 -13.86 9.20
CA ALA A 108 -10.80 -14.00 10.20
C ALA A 108 -10.63 -15.36 10.89
N PHE A 109 -10.75 -15.36 12.22
CA PHE A 109 -10.64 -16.57 13.04
C PHE A 109 -11.99 -16.85 13.70
N VAL A 110 -12.41 -18.12 13.67
CA VAL A 110 -13.60 -18.61 14.37
C VAL A 110 -13.16 -19.73 15.30
N VAL A 111 -13.66 -19.71 16.53
CA VAL A 111 -13.45 -20.80 17.49
C VAL A 111 -14.51 -21.85 17.21
N GLN A 112 -14.08 -23.11 17.07
CA GLN A 112 -14.97 -24.25 16.97
C GLN A 112 -14.81 -25.06 18.25
N ASP A 113 -15.91 -25.31 18.96
CA ASP A 113 -15.90 -26.10 20.18
C ASP A 113 -15.75 -27.59 19.82
N GLU A 114 -14.56 -28.15 20.02
CA GLU A 114 -14.31 -29.59 19.87
C GLU A 114 -14.71 -30.39 21.13
N ASP A 115 -15.05 -29.73 22.24
CA ASP A 115 -15.17 -30.38 23.57
C ASP A 115 -16.45 -31.22 23.78
N ASN A 116 -17.30 -31.38 22.75
CA ASN A 116 -18.36 -32.38 22.75
C ASN A 116 -18.01 -33.64 21.92
N TRP A 117 -16.83 -33.68 21.30
CA TRP A 117 -16.45 -34.73 20.34
C TRP A 117 -16.18 -36.11 20.95
N MET A 118 -16.16 -36.24 22.29
CA MET A 118 -15.74 -37.50 22.93
C MET A 118 -16.79 -38.24 23.78
N ILE A 119 -18.06 -37.85 23.77
CA ILE A 119 -19.17 -38.70 24.32
C ILE A 119 -20.44 -38.66 23.45
N ILE A 120 -20.66 -37.64 22.61
CA ILE A 120 -21.97 -37.41 21.99
C ILE A 120 -22.07 -37.85 20.51
N ASP A 121 -20.95 -38.18 19.84
CA ASP A 121 -20.94 -38.64 18.43
C ASP A 121 -21.73 -39.95 18.19
N TYR A 122 -21.95 -40.77 19.22
CA TYR A 122 -22.73 -42.01 19.10
C TYR A 122 -24.23 -41.87 19.38
N LEU A 123 -24.69 -40.74 19.94
CA LEU A 123 -26.06 -40.60 20.45
C LEU A 123 -26.82 -39.36 19.95
N LEU A 124 -26.15 -38.34 19.45
CA LEU A 124 -26.80 -37.21 18.78
C LEU A 124 -26.05 -36.93 17.48
N GLN A 125 -26.77 -36.97 16.36
CA GLN A 125 -26.30 -36.48 15.07
C GLN A 125 -26.19 -34.95 15.16
N ASP A 126 -25.18 -34.43 15.87
CA ASP A 126 -24.94 -32.99 15.95
C ASP A 126 -24.29 -32.52 14.64
N GLU A 127 -25.08 -31.77 13.88
CA GLU A 127 -24.69 -31.06 12.65
C GLU A 127 -23.79 -29.84 12.93
N ASP A 128 -22.98 -29.85 13.98
CA ASP A 128 -22.21 -28.68 14.45
C ASP A 128 -20.85 -28.54 13.74
N ASN A 129 -20.79 -28.90 12.46
CA ASN A 129 -19.67 -28.53 11.62
C ASN A 129 -19.92 -27.12 11.06
N TRP A 130 -19.14 -26.12 11.47
CA TRP A 130 -19.25 -24.75 10.95
C TRP A 130 -19.29 -24.71 9.39
N MET A 131 -18.55 -25.61 8.75
CA MET A 131 -18.48 -25.73 7.29
C MET A 131 -19.75 -26.31 6.63
N SER A 132 -20.64 -26.96 7.39
CA SER A 132 -21.93 -27.45 6.86
C SER A 132 -22.96 -26.33 6.73
N SER A 133 -22.87 -25.30 7.57
CA SER A 133 -23.84 -24.19 7.65
C SER A 133 -23.35 -22.89 7.00
N HIS A 134 -22.06 -22.73 6.73
CA HIS A 134 -21.48 -21.48 6.20
C HIS A 134 -20.86 -21.66 4.82
N VAL A 135 -21.04 -20.65 3.96
CA VAL A 135 -20.40 -20.58 2.64
C VAL A 135 -19.07 -19.83 2.78
N PRO A 136 -17.91 -20.51 2.62
CA PRO A 136 -16.60 -19.91 2.88
C PRO A 136 -16.08 -19.03 1.75
N THR A 137 -16.75 -19.03 0.58
CA THR A 137 -16.29 -18.32 -0.61
C THR A 137 -17.43 -17.52 -1.22
N PHE A 138 -17.15 -16.26 -1.51
CA PHE A 138 -18.06 -15.39 -2.22
C PHE A 138 -17.27 -14.56 -3.23
N SER A 139 -17.78 -14.48 -4.46
CA SER A 139 -17.30 -13.58 -5.49
C SER A 139 -18.49 -12.85 -6.08
N GLY A 140 -18.41 -11.52 -6.18
CA GLY A 140 -19.38 -10.70 -6.89
C GLY A 140 -19.20 -10.70 -8.41
N ILE A 141 -18.21 -11.44 -8.91
CA ILE A 141 -17.83 -11.56 -10.32
C ILE A 141 -17.90 -13.04 -10.72
N ASP A 142 -18.25 -13.30 -11.98
CA ASP A 142 -18.27 -14.64 -12.55
C ASP A 142 -16.93 -15.37 -12.35
N VAL A 143 -16.99 -16.67 -12.05
CA VAL A 143 -15.80 -17.49 -11.76
C VAL A 143 -14.83 -17.56 -12.95
N SER A 144 -15.32 -17.37 -14.17
CA SER A 144 -14.50 -17.35 -15.39
C SER A 144 -13.85 -16.00 -15.68
N TYR A 145 -14.20 -14.94 -14.95
CA TYR A 145 -13.72 -13.58 -15.21
C TYR A 145 -12.89 -13.04 -14.05
N SER A 146 -11.68 -12.58 -14.36
CA SER A 146 -10.85 -11.78 -13.47
C SER A 146 -10.63 -10.41 -14.07
N LEU A 147 -10.50 -9.39 -13.22
CA LEU A 147 -10.07 -8.07 -13.69
C LEU A 147 -8.67 -8.17 -14.32
N PRO A 148 -8.40 -7.41 -15.39
CA PRO A 148 -7.05 -7.29 -15.94
C PRO A 148 -6.05 -6.80 -14.88
N ASP A 149 -4.79 -7.27 -14.93
CA ASP A 149 -3.71 -6.91 -13.98
C ASP A 149 -3.44 -5.40 -13.87
N ASN A 150 -3.88 -4.62 -14.86
CA ASN A 150 -3.77 -3.17 -14.92
C ASN A 150 -4.97 -2.42 -14.34
N ILE A 151 -5.97 -3.10 -13.80
CA ILE A 151 -7.17 -2.50 -13.24
C ILE A 151 -7.35 -2.96 -11.79
N ALA A 152 -7.54 -2.00 -10.88
CA ALA A 152 -7.89 -2.28 -9.48
C ALA A 152 -9.22 -1.63 -9.10
N ILE A 153 -10.03 -2.31 -8.29
CA ILE A 153 -11.15 -1.69 -7.58
C ILE A 153 -10.59 -0.90 -6.41
N ILE A 154 -10.69 0.42 -6.47
CA ILE A 154 -10.21 1.32 -5.40
C ILE A 154 -11.34 1.77 -4.47
N THR A 155 -12.60 1.60 -4.90
CA THR A 155 -13.76 1.90 -4.06
C THR A 155 -14.93 1.02 -4.49
N LEU A 156 -15.53 0.32 -3.54
CA LEU A 156 -16.82 -0.33 -3.66
C LEU A 156 -17.59 0.00 -2.38
N GLN A 157 -18.56 0.91 -2.46
CA GLN A 157 -19.27 1.43 -1.30
C GLN A 157 -20.76 1.58 -1.59
N GLU A 158 -21.61 1.08 -0.71
CA GLU A 158 -23.04 1.38 -0.70
C GLU A 158 -23.28 2.80 -0.17
N LEU A 159 -24.15 3.52 -0.86
CA LEU A 159 -24.62 4.87 -0.53
C LEU A 159 -26.11 4.80 -0.16
N ASP A 160 -26.69 5.95 0.21
CA ASP A 160 -28.12 6.07 0.45
C ASP A 160 -28.97 5.65 -0.76
N ASP A 161 -30.19 5.22 -0.49
CA ASP A 161 -31.16 4.73 -1.49
C ASP A 161 -30.71 3.50 -2.29
N ARG A 162 -29.86 2.62 -1.72
CA ARG A 162 -29.30 1.44 -2.42
C ARG A 162 -28.45 1.81 -3.66
N LYS A 163 -27.90 3.03 -3.69
CA LYS A 163 -26.94 3.42 -4.72
C LYS A 163 -25.58 2.83 -4.37
N VAL A 164 -24.74 2.57 -5.37
CA VAL A 164 -23.39 2.03 -5.16
C VAL A 164 -22.37 2.92 -5.87
N LEU A 165 -21.32 3.31 -5.14
CA LEU A 165 -20.14 3.94 -5.69
C LEU A 165 -19.11 2.87 -6.01
N LEU A 166 -18.84 2.69 -7.30
CA LEU A 166 -17.75 1.86 -7.80
C LEU A 166 -16.71 2.75 -8.49
N ARG A 167 -15.44 2.62 -8.09
CA ARG A 167 -14.31 3.27 -8.75
C ARG A 167 -13.25 2.24 -9.14
N LEU A 168 -12.89 2.27 -10.41
CA LEU A 168 -11.80 1.47 -10.99
C LEU A 168 -10.63 2.38 -11.32
N ALA A 169 -9.41 1.94 -11.01
CA ALA A 169 -8.19 2.65 -11.34
C ALA A 169 -7.36 1.85 -12.32
N HIS A 170 -6.88 2.52 -13.38
CA HIS A 170 -5.84 1.98 -14.23
C HIS A 170 -4.47 2.21 -13.58
N LEU A 171 -3.74 1.13 -13.29
CA LEU A 171 -2.53 1.20 -12.47
C LEU A 171 -1.28 1.69 -13.23
N TYR A 172 -1.32 1.66 -14.56
CA TYR A 172 -0.16 1.96 -15.40
C TYR A 172 -0.30 3.30 -16.11
N GLU A 173 0.81 4.00 -16.29
CA GLU A 173 0.90 5.15 -17.20
C GLU A 173 1.35 4.65 -18.59
N VAL A 174 0.91 5.34 -19.65
CA VAL A 174 1.13 4.92 -21.04
C VAL A 174 2.61 5.00 -21.45
N VAL A 175 3.46 5.75 -20.73
CA VAL A 175 4.82 6.06 -21.20
C VAL A 175 5.82 6.21 -20.05
N ILE A 176 6.26 5.12 -19.44
CA ILE A 176 7.47 5.13 -18.58
C ILE A 176 8.69 4.60 -19.37
N SER A 177 8.48 3.79 -20.42
CA SER A 177 9.59 3.15 -21.16
C SER A 177 10.28 4.05 -22.20
N PHE A 178 9.61 5.05 -22.78
CA PHE A 178 10.19 5.85 -23.87
C PHE A 178 11.12 6.99 -23.41
N PHE A 179 10.90 7.57 -22.23
CA PHE A 179 11.68 8.73 -21.78
C PHE A 179 13.14 8.38 -21.43
N LEU A 180 13.43 7.12 -21.10
CA LEU A 180 14.80 6.65 -20.90
C LEU A 180 15.60 6.56 -22.22
N TYR A 181 14.93 6.32 -23.35
CA TYR A 181 15.63 6.16 -24.64
C TYR A 181 16.03 7.49 -25.27
N SER A 182 15.36 8.60 -24.92
CA SER A 182 15.59 9.90 -25.56
C SER A 182 16.57 10.81 -24.80
N ARG A 183 17.18 10.33 -23.70
CA ARG A 183 18.10 11.11 -22.85
C ARG A 183 19.47 10.46 -22.64
N ILE A 184 19.81 9.45 -23.43
CA ILE A 184 21.17 8.89 -23.54
C ILE A 184 21.78 9.37 -24.86
#